data_AF-A0A817B204-F1
#
_entry.id   AF-A0A817B204-F1
#
_cell.length_a   1.000
_cell.length_b   1.000
_cell.length_c   1.000
_cell.angle_alpha   90.00
_cell.angle_beta   90.00
_cell.angle_gamma   90.00
#
_symmetry.space_group_name_H-M   'P 1'
#
loop_
_entity.id
_entity.type
_entity.pdbx_description
1 polymer ?
#
loop_
_entity_poly.entity_id
_entity_poly.type
_entity_poly.pdbx_seq_one_letter_code
_entity_poly.pdbx_strand_id
1 'polypeptide(L)'
;RSLLSQLSINSLRTTYDTVKNSNGGYSHNVPIHKELIKAAQSSFSFYNEELSIIKAAEERIRKEKEEKENASKIYQEVLKQEEELLMTQKDLQKQQQEANSIIADGSARLQLAIKKKDSLDIERATILIDGGNNKSKIIGEQLLKVTEDLIDIQKKRKSTFNKQQAMKKLKTTADSNTSVK
;
A
#
# COMPACT_ATOMS: atom_id res chain seq x y z
N ARG A 1 12.05 39.71 3.05
CA ARG A 1 13.15 40.72 3.08
C ARG A 1 13.69 40.82 1.66
N SER A 2 13.76 42.00 1.03
CA SER A 2 14.29 42.08 -0.33
C SER A 2 15.79 41.73 -0.32
N LEU A 3 16.19 40.75 -1.12
CA LEU A 3 17.58 40.28 -1.23
C LEU A 3 18.52 41.33 -1.81
N LEU A 4 17.97 42.38 -2.42
CA LEU A 4 18.74 43.52 -2.92
C LEU A 4 18.32 44.77 -2.16
N SER A 5 19.31 45.53 -1.69
CA SER A 5 19.09 46.85 -1.11
C SER A 5 18.63 47.81 -2.21
N GLN A 6 17.94 48.89 -1.84
CA GLN A 6 17.54 49.95 -2.78
C GLN A 6 18.75 50.50 -3.57
N LEU A 7 19.92 50.51 -2.94
CA LEU A 7 21.19 50.91 -3.54
C LEU A 7 21.60 49.97 -4.69
N SER A 8 21.49 48.64 -4.48
CA SER A 8 21.82 47.64 -5.50
C SER A 8 20.85 47.67 -6.69
N ILE A 9 19.56 47.89 -6.42
CA ILE A 9 18.51 48.03 -7.45
C ILE A 9 18.74 49.30 -8.28
N ASN A 10 19.05 50.41 -7.62
CA ASN A 10 19.34 51.67 -8.29
C ASN A 10 20.62 51.58 -9.13
N SER A 11 21.66 50.90 -8.64
CA SER A 11 22.92 50.71 -9.38
C SER A 11 22.73 49.88 -10.67
N LEU A 12 21.87 48.85 -10.62
CA LEU A 12 21.49 48.07 -11.80
C LEU A 12 20.71 48.90 -12.82
N ARG A 13 19.76 49.74 -12.36
CA ARG A 13 19.05 50.68 -13.24
C ARG A 13 20.00 51.69 -13.89
N THR A 14 20.89 52.30 -13.11
CA THR A 14 21.88 53.24 -13.65
C THR A 14 22.78 52.60 -14.70
N THR A 15 23.20 51.34 -14.48
CA THR A 15 23.98 50.59 -15.45
C THR A 15 23.19 50.30 -16.73
N TYR A 16 21.94 49.85 -16.61
CA TYR A 16 21.05 49.60 -17.74
C TYR A 16 20.77 50.88 -18.54
N ASP A 17 20.47 51.98 -17.86
CA ASP A 17 20.18 53.28 -18.49
C ASP A 17 21.42 53.85 -19.18
N THR A 18 22.61 53.65 -18.60
CA THR A 18 23.88 54.06 -19.23
C THR A 18 24.10 53.30 -20.53
N VAL A 19 23.93 51.98 -20.54
CA VAL A 19 24.07 51.13 -21.75
C VAL A 19 23.02 51.48 -22.81
N LYS A 20 21.78 51.79 -22.39
CA LYS A 20 20.69 52.17 -23.29
C LYS A 20 20.90 53.54 -23.94
N ASN A 21 21.45 54.51 -23.21
CA ASN A 21 21.66 55.87 -23.69
C ASN A 21 22.96 56.05 -24.48
N SER A 22 23.95 55.17 -24.31
CA SER A 22 25.14 55.11 -25.16
C SER A 22 24.89 54.22 -26.38
N ASN A 23 24.30 54.77 -27.45
CA ASN A 23 24.04 54.14 -28.76
C ASN A 23 25.05 53.02 -29.14
N GLY A 24 24.77 51.76 -28.75
CA GLY A 24 25.60 50.60 -29.12
C GLY A 24 27.03 50.58 -28.51
N GLY A 25 27.27 51.30 -27.42
CA GLY A 25 28.55 51.26 -26.71
C GLY A 25 28.84 49.88 -26.14
N TYR A 26 29.96 49.29 -26.51
CA TYR A 26 30.44 47.99 -26.04
C TYR A 26 30.25 47.83 -24.51
N SER A 27 29.52 46.80 -24.08
CA SER A 27 29.20 46.54 -22.65
C SER A 27 30.44 46.20 -21.79
N HIS A 28 31.63 46.30 -22.35
CA HIS A 28 32.88 45.76 -21.81
C HIS A 28 33.53 46.69 -20.78
N ASN A 29 33.12 47.95 -20.69
CA ASN A 29 33.76 48.98 -19.84
C ASN A 29 32.89 49.55 -18.71
N VAL A 30 31.79 48.89 -18.33
CA VAL A 30 31.05 49.29 -17.13
C VAL A 30 31.79 48.74 -15.89
N PRO A 31 32.30 49.59 -14.98
CA PRO A 31 32.93 49.11 -13.76
C PRO A 31 31.89 48.44 -12.85
N ILE A 32 31.90 47.11 -12.81
CA ILE A 32 31.05 46.35 -11.89
C ILE A 32 31.65 46.49 -10.49
N HIS A 33 30.95 47.18 -9.59
CA HIS A 33 31.39 47.34 -8.21
C HIS A 33 31.54 45.97 -7.52
N LYS A 34 32.65 45.78 -6.81
CA LYS A 34 32.97 44.53 -6.08
C LYS A 34 31.88 44.10 -5.10
N GLU A 35 31.13 45.05 -4.54
CA GLU A 35 29.99 44.80 -3.65
C GLU A 35 28.83 44.11 -4.39
N LEU A 36 28.59 44.48 -5.64
CA LEU A 36 27.56 43.92 -6.50
C LEU A 36 27.91 42.47 -6.88
N ILE A 37 29.20 42.22 -7.17
CA ILE A 37 29.73 40.86 -7.40
C ILE A 37 29.56 39.99 -6.14
N LYS A 38 29.95 40.50 -4.97
CA LYS A 38 29.80 39.77 -3.69
C LYS A 38 28.34 39.50 -3.34
N ALA A 39 27.45 40.47 -3.56
CA ALA A 39 26.01 40.31 -3.33
C ALA A 39 25.39 39.27 -4.27
N ALA A 40 25.78 39.28 -5.55
CA ALA A 40 25.34 38.29 -6.54
C ALA A 40 25.85 36.88 -6.19
N GLN A 41 27.13 36.74 -5.82
CA GLN A 41 27.72 35.46 -5.38
C GLN A 41 27.03 34.93 -4.11
N SER A 42 26.76 35.80 -3.13
CA SER A 42 26.07 35.42 -1.91
C SER A 42 24.63 34.98 -2.21
N SER A 43 23.89 35.75 -3.01
CA SER A 43 22.53 35.42 -3.43
C SER A 43 22.46 34.11 -4.21
N PHE A 44 23.46 33.85 -5.07
CA PHE A 44 23.57 32.60 -5.81
C PHE A 44 23.83 31.39 -4.89
N SER A 45 24.68 31.56 -3.87
CA SER A 45 24.91 30.51 -2.86
C SER A 45 23.64 30.21 -2.07
N PHE A 46 22.94 31.24 -1.59
CA PHE A 46 21.66 31.08 -0.88
C PHE A 46 20.60 30.41 -1.77
N TYR A 47 20.49 30.83 -3.03
CA TYR A 47 19.58 30.22 -3.99
C TYR A 47 19.87 28.73 -4.20
N ASN A 48 21.14 28.34 -4.34
CA ASN A 48 21.51 26.92 -4.49
C ASN A 48 21.21 26.11 -3.23
N GLU A 49 21.41 26.69 -2.05
CA GLU A 49 21.07 26.05 -0.78
C GLU A 49 19.55 25.85 -0.66
N GLU A 50 18.75 26.88 -0.92
CA GLU A 50 17.28 26.77 -0.94
C GLU A 50 16.80 25.74 -1.96
N LEU A 51 17.39 25.73 -3.16
CA LEU A 51 17.05 24.77 -4.21
C LEU A 51 17.40 23.33 -3.82
N SER A 52 18.47 23.12 -3.04
CA SER A 52 18.81 21.80 -2.49
C SER A 52 17.78 21.33 -1.44
N ILE A 53 17.30 22.25 -0.60
CA ILE A 53 16.28 21.98 0.43
C ILE A 53 14.94 21.65 -0.24
N ILE A 54 14.53 22.41 -1.26
CA ILE A 54 13.30 22.18 -2.02
C ILE A 54 13.35 20.80 -2.69
N LYS A 55 14.43 20.46 -3.39
CA LYS A 55 14.60 19.14 -4.02
C LYS A 55 14.55 18.01 -2.99
N ALA A 56 15.19 18.18 -1.83
CA ALA A 56 15.14 17.20 -0.76
C ALA A 56 13.73 17.01 -0.18
N ALA A 57 12.95 18.09 -0.07
CA ALA A 57 11.56 18.05 0.36
C ALA A 57 10.65 17.36 -0.68
N GLU A 58 10.81 17.68 -1.96
CA GLU A 58 10.07 17.03 -3.06
C GLU A 58 10.32 15.53 -3.11
N GLU A 59 11.58 15.11 -2.97
CA GLU A 59 11.96 13.70 -2.95
C GLU A 59 11.34 12.96 -1.76
N ARG A 60 11.29 13.59 -0.58
CA ARG A 60 10.60 13.03 0.59
C ARG A 60 9.10 12.86 0.33
N ILE A 61 8.45 13.89 -0.22
CA ILE A 61 7.02 13.83 -0.55
C ILE A 61 6.73 12.72 -1.58
N ARG A 62 7.61 12.55 -2.58
CA ARG A 62 7.48 11.49 -3.58
C ARG A 62 7.56 10.11 -2.93
N LYS A 63 8.60 9.85 -2.12
CA LYS A 63 8.77 8.57 -1.42
C LYS A 63 7.60 8.26 -0.49
N GLU A 64 7.10 9.25 0.24
CA GLU A 64 5.92 9.06 1.10
C GLU A 64 4.65 8.72 0.31
N LYS A 65 4.46 9.30 -0.88
CA LYS A 65 3.32 8.97 -1.76
C LYS A 65 3.42 7.53 -2.27
N GLU A 66 4.60 7.13 -2.74
CA GLU A 66 4.87 5.77 -3.21
C GLU A 66 4.65 4.73 -2.10
N GLU A 67 5.16 5.00 -0.89
CA GLU A 67 4.95 4.12 0.27
C GLU A 67 3.47 3.97 0.64
N LYS A 68 2.69 5.06 0.58
CA LYS A 68 1.24 5.04 0.84
C LYS A 68 0.49 4.24 -0.21
N GLU A 69 0.81 4.44 -1.48
CA GLU A 69 0.17 3.71 -2.57
C GLU A 69 0.47 2.21 -2.47
N ASN A 70 1.73 1.86 -2.21
CA ASN A 70 2.15 0.47 -1.99
C ASN A 70 1.45 -0.16 -0.78
N ALA A 71 1.37 0.56 0.35
CA ALA A 71 0.67 0.06 1.54
C ALA A 71 -0.82 -0.17 1.26
N SER A 72 -1.46 0.71 0.47
CA SER A 72 -2.85 0.55 0.07
C SER A 72 -3.06 -0.66 -0.86
N LYS A 73 -2.17 -0.87 -1.83
CA LYS A 73 -2.20 -2.05 -2.72
C LYS A 73 -2.07 -3.34 -1.94
N ILE A 74 -1.07 -3.44 -1.06
CA ILE A 74 -0.85 -4.60 -0.20
C ILE A 74 -2.09 -4.88 0.67
N TYR A 75 -2.72 -3.85 1.21
CA TYR A 75 -3.94 -4.02 2.01
C TYR A 75 -5.10 -4.61 1.20
N GLN A 76 -5.31 -4.12 -0.03
CA GLN A 76 -6.34 -4.65 -0.93
C GLN A 76 -6.07 -6.09 -1.35
N GLU A 77 -4.81 -6.43 -1.66
CA GLU A 77 -4.43 -7.80 -2.00
C GLU A 77 -4.71 -8.77 -0.85
N VAL A 78 -4.39 -8.37 0.39
CA VAL A 78 -4.64 -9.18 1.58
C VAL A 78 -6.15 -9.38 1.81
N LEU A 79 -6.97 -8.35 1.58
CA LEU A 79 -8.43 -8.50 1.67
C LEU A 79 -8.97 -9.49 0.63
N LYS A 80 -8.48 -9.40 -0.61
CA LYS A 80 -8.89 -10.32 -1.68
C LYS A 80 -8.52 -11.76 -1.35
N GLN A 81 -7.31 -11.99 -0.83
CA GLN A 81 -6.88 -13.31 -0.37
C GLN A 81 -7.76 -13.86 0.76
N GLU A 82 -8.16 -13.01 1.71
CA GLU A 82 -9.07 -13.41 2.79
C GLU A 82 -10.45 -13.80 2.24
N GLU A 83 -11.01 -13.03 1.30
CA GLU A 83 -12.30 -13.33 0.67
C GLU A 83 -12.27 -14.66 -0.11
N GLU A 84 -11.21 -14.91 -0.88
CA GLU A 84 -11.02 -16.17 -1.62
C GLU A 84 -10.95 -17.38 -0.68
N LEU A 85 -10.23 -17.25 0.44
CA LEU A 85 -10.14 -18.30 1.46
C LEU A 85 -11.47 -18.52 2.18
N LEU A 86 -12.23 -17.46 2.49
CA LEU A 86 -13.56 -17.58 3.09
C LEU A 86 -14.55 -18.29 2.16
N MET A 87 -14.52 -17.98 0.86
CA MET A 87 -15.32 -18.68 -0.14
C MET A 87 -14.94 -20.15 -0.23
N THR A 88 -13.64 -20.46 -0.26
CA THR A 88 -13.13 -21.83 -0.26
C THR A 88 -13.58 -22.60 1.00
N GLN A 89 -13.51 -21.97 2.17
CA GLN A 89 -13.97 -22.57 3.43
C GLN A 89 -15.46 -22.91 3.39
N LYS A 90 -16.29 -22.00 2.85
CA LYS A 90 -17.73 -22.20 2.71
C LYS A 90 -18.05 -23.36 1.75
N ASP A 91 -17.34 -23.44 0.63
CA ASP A 91 -17.52 -24.53 -0.33
C ASP A 91 -17.12 -25.88 0.27
N LEU A 92 -16.00 -25.93 1.01
CA LEU A 92 -15.58 -27.13 1.73
C LEU A 92 -16.58 -27.54 2.81
N GLN A 93 -17.16 -26.59 3.56
CA GLN A 93 -18.23 -26.88 4.53
C GLN A 93 -19.47 -27.47 3.85
N LYS A 94 -19.83 -26.97 2.67
CA LYS A 94 -20.93 -27.55 1.88
C LYS A 94 -20.61 -28.97 1.44
N GLN A 95 -19.40 -29.21 0.92
CA GLN A 95 -18.97 -30.57 0.53
C GLN A 95 -18.93 -31.53 1.73
N GLN A 96 -18.58 -31.02 2.92
CA GLN A 96 -18.61 -31.79 4.16
C GLN A 96 -20.04 -32.20 4.54
N GLN A 97 -21.00 -31.29 4.40
CA GLN A 97 -22.42 -31.60 4.63
C GLN A 97 -22.93 -32.64 3.62
N GLU A 98 -22.54 -32.53 2.35
CA GLU A 98 -22.88 -33.52 1.32
C GLU A 98 -22.28 -34.90 1.65
N ALA A 99 -21.02 -34.96 2.08
CA ALA A 99 -20.39 -36.21 2.51
C ALA A 99 -21.11 -36.82 3.72
N ASN A 100 -21.52 -36.00 4.70
CA ASN A 100 -22.28 -36.46 5.85
C ASN A 100 -23.67 -36.98 5.46
N SER A 101 -24.32 -36.37 4.46
CA SER A 101 -25.59 -36.87 3.92
C SER A 101 -25.42 -38.26 3.29
N ILE A 102 -24.34 -38.47 2.53
CA ILE A 102 -24.02 -39.79 1.93
C ILE A 102 -23.80 -40.84 3.01
N ILE A 103 -23.08 -40.49 4.09
CA ILE A 103 -22.87 -41.38 5.24
C ILE A 103 -24.19 -41.72 5.92
N ALA A 104 -25.07 -40.73 6.11
CA ALA A 104 -26.38 -40.93 6.72
C ALA A 104 -27.27 -41.85 5.86
N ASP A 105 -27.31 -41.63 4.54
CA ASP A 105 -28.06 -42.47 3.60
C ASP A 105 -27.51 -43.90 3.57
N GLY A 106 -26.18 -44.05 3.53
CA GLY A 106 -25.51 -45.35 3.61
C GLY A 106 -25.83 -46.06 4.92
N SER A 107 -25.84 -45.34 6.05
CA SER A 107 -26.17 -45.89 7.36
C SER A 107 -27.63 -46.35 7.45
N ALA A 108 -28.56 -45.58 6.91
CA ALA A 108 -29.97 -45.96 6.85
C ALA A 108 -30.17 -47.22 5.97
N ARG A 109 -29.50 -47.27 4.81
CA ARG A 109 -29.52 -48.45 3.93
C ARG A 109 -28.92 -49.68 4.61
N LEU A 110 -27.80 -49.53 5.32
CA LEU A 110 -27.16 -50.61 6.06
C LEU A 110 -28.11 -51.21 7.11
N GLN A 111 -28.79 -50.36 7.89
CA GLN A 111 -29.77 -50.82 8.88
C GLN A 111 -30.92 -51.62 8.26
N LEU A 112 -31.42 -51.17 7.10
CA LEU A 112 -32.48 -51.88 6.36
C LEU A 112 -31.97 -53.21 5.79
N ALA A 113 -30.77 -53.23 5.22
CA ALA A 113 -30.15 -54.42 4.65
C ALA A 113 -29.89 -55.49 5.72
N ILE A 114 -29.41 -55.09 6.91
CA ILE A 114 -29.24 -55.97 8.07
C ILE A 114 -30.57 -56.61 8.49
N LYS A 115 -31.64 -55.82 8.58
CA LYS A 115 -32.99 -56.33 8.93
C LYS A 115 -33.49 -57.35 7.90
N LYS A 116 -33.21 -57.12 6.62
CA LYS A 116 -33.59 -58.01 5.52
C LYS A 116 -32.64 -59.20 5.33
N LYS A 117 -31.49 -59.21 6.01
CA LYS A 117 -30.39 -60.18 5.83
C LYS A 117 -29.87 -60.25 4.39
N ASP A 118 -29.89 -59.11 3.68
CA ASP A 118 -29.38 -59.00 2.32
C ASP A 118 -27.87 -58.67 2.37
N SER A 119 -27.02 -59.68 2.17
CA SER A 119 -25.57 -59.53 2.24
C SER A 119 -25.01 -58.58 1.19
N LEU A 120 -25.61 -58.55 0.00
CA LEU A 120 -25.12 -57.74 -1.11
C LEU A 120 -25.45 -56.26 -0.87
N ASP A 121 -26.61 -55.98 -0.27
CA ASP A 121 -27.00 -54.62 0.10
C ASP A 121 -26.22 -54.11 1.33
N ILE A 122 -25.84 -55.00 2.26
CA ILE A 122 -24.92 -54.69 3.37
C ILE A 122 -23.55 -54.25 2.83
N GLU A 123 -22.97 -55.00 1.89
CA GLU A 123 -21.67 -54.67 1.30
C GLU A 123 -21.71 -53.32 0.58
N ARG A 124 -22.74 -53.09 -0.24
CA ARG A 124 -22.94 -51.81 -0.95
C ARG A 124 -23.09 -50.63 0.00
N ALA A 125 -23.86 -50.79 1.08
CA ALA A 125 -24.05 -49.74 2.08
C ALA A 125 -22.74 -49.44 2.83
N THR A 126 -21.95 -50.47 3.14
CA THR A 126 -20.64 -50.32 3.80
C THR A 126 -19.66 -49.55 2.91
N ILE A 127 -19.55 -49.92 1.62
CA ILE A 127 -18.71 -49.19 0.65
C ILE A 127 -19.12 -47.71 0.55
N LEU A 128 -20.42 -47.42 0.57
CA LEU A 128 -20.92 -46.04 0.52
C LEU A 128 -20.52 -45.23 1.75
N ILE A 129 -20.64 -45.83 2.95
CA ILE A 129 -20.23 -45.22 4.22
C ILE A 129 -18.72 -44.97 4.22
N ASP A 130 -17.92 -45.96 3.82
CA ASP A 130 -16.46 -45.84 3.78
C ASP A 130 -15.99 -44.77 2.78
N GLY A 131 -16.63 -44.72 1.60
CA GLY A 131 -16.39 -43.67 0.61
C GLY A 131 -16.73 -42.28 1.16
N GLY A 132 -17.86 -42.15 1.85
CA GLY A 132 -18.27 -40.91 2.53
C GLY A 132 -17.29 -40.50 3.63
N ASN A 133 -16.86 -41.43 4.47
CA ASN A 133 -15.89 -41.21 5.55
C ASN A 133 -14.52 -40.76 5.02
N ASN A 134 -14.03 -41.41 3.95
CA ASN A 134 -12.76 -41.02 3.31
C ASN A 134 -12.86 -39.61 2.73
N LYS A 135 -13.96 -39.28 2.04
CA LYS A 135 -14.19 -37.93 1.51
C LYS A 135 -14.27 -36.90 2.62
N SER A 136 -15.01 -37.19 3.70
CA SER A 136 -15.10 -36.35 4.90
C SER A 136 -13.72 -36.10 5.52
N LYS A 137 -12.85 -37.11 5.59
CA LYS A 137 -11.50 -36.96 6.14
C LYS A 137 -10.66 -35.98 5.30
N ILE A 138 -10.65 -36.15 3.98
CA ILE A 138 -9.92 -35.27 3.05
C ILE A 138 -10.41 -33.83 3.16
N ILE A 139 -11.74 -33.63 3.20
CA ILE A 139 -12.34 -32.30 3.36
C ILE A 139 -11.95 -31.69 4.73
N GLY A 140 -11.94 -32.50 5.80
CA GLY A 140 -11.50 -32.08 7.12
C GLY A 140 -10.05 -31.56 7.13
N GLU A 141 -9.13 -32.29 6.48
CA GLU A 141 -7.73 -31.86 6.35
C GLU A 141 -7.60 -30.56 5.55
N GLN A 142 -8.38 -30.40 4.48
CA GLN A 142 -8.41 -29.16 3.70
C GLN A 142 -9.00 -27.98 4.48
N LEU A 143 -10.06 -28.20 5.26
CA LEU A 143 -10.68 -27.19 6.12
C LEU A 143 -9.70 -26.70 7.19
N LEU A 144 -8.92 -27.61 7.80
CA LEU A 144 -7.89 -27.25 8.77
C LEU A 144 -6.86 -26.32 8.11
N LYS A 145 -6.33 -26.71 6.96
CA LYS A 145 -5.35 -25.90 6.23
C LYS A 145 -5.89 -24.51 5.87
N VAL A 146 -7.10 -24.44 5.30
CA VAL A 146 -7.74 -23.15 4.96
C VAL A 146 -7.98 -22.31 6.22
N THR A 147 -8.28 -22.93 7.35
CA THR A 147 -8.47 -22.21 8.62
C THR A 147 -7.15 -21.64 9.14
N GLU A 148 -6.04 -22.37 9.03
CA GLU A 148 -4.70 -21.87 9.36
C GLU A 148 -4.29 -20.70 8.45
N ASP A 149 -4.49 -20.85 7.14
CA ASP A 149 -4.23 -19.79 6.16
C ASP A 149 -5.09 -18.53 6.44
N LEU A 150 -6.35 -18.71 6.84
CA LEU A 150 -7.25 -17.62 7.25
C LEU A 150 -6.76 -16.89 8.50
N ILE A 151 -6.25 -17.61 9.50
CA ILE A 151 -5.70 -16.99 10.70
C ILE A 151 -4.50 -16.11 10.34
N ASP A 152 -3.63 -16.61 9.47
CA ASP A 152 -2.42 -15.88 9.08
C ASP A 152 -2.73 -14.67 8.18
N ILE A 153 -3.67 -14.79 7.25
CA ILE A 153 -4.10 -13.65 6.43
C ILE A 153 -4.79 -12.58 7.29
N GLN A 154 -5.57 -12.96 8.30
CA GLN A 154 -6.19 -12.02 9.24
C GLN A 154 -5.17 -11.28 10.11
N LYS A 155 -4.12 -11.97 10.59
CA LYS A 155 -2.99 -11.33 11.26
C LYS A 155 -2.29 -10.33 10.33
N LYS A 156 -2.04 -10.74 9.07
CA LYS A 156 -1.42 -9.89 8.06
C LYS A 156 -2.28 -8.65 7.78
N ARG A 157 -3.60 -8.81 7.63
CA ARG A 157 -4.56 -7.71 7.45
C ARG A 157 -4.50 -6.71 8.59
N LYS A 158 -4.49 -7.19 9.84
CA LYS A 158 -4.41 -6.31 11.01
C LYS A 158 -3.10 -5.52 11.01
N SER A 159 -1.99 -6.16 10.66
CA SER A 159 -0.68 -5.50 10.54
C SER A 159 -0.66 -4.44 9.44
N THR A 160 -1.15 -4.76 8.24
CA THR A 160 -1.19 -3.82 7.11
C THR A 160 -2.15 -2.65 7.37
N PHE A 161 -3.30 -2.91 7.99
CA PHE A 161 -4.24 -1.88 8.43
C PHE A 161 -3.60 -0.91 9.44
N ASN A 162 -2.91 -1.43 10.45
CA ASN A 162 -2.23 -0.60 11.46
C ASN A 162 -1.14 0.27 10.83
N LYS A 163 -0.34 -0.29 9.89
CA LYS A 163 0.65 0.48 9.12
C LYS A 163 -0.02 1.61 8.33
N GLN A 164 -1.13 1.32 7.65
CA GLN A 164 -1.87 2.32 6.88
C GLN A 164 -2.45 3.42 7.79
N GLN A 165 -2.96 3.09 8.97
CA GLN A 165 -3.41 4.09 9.95
C GLN A 165 -2.27 4.95 10.49
N ALA A 166 -1.12 4.36 10.81
CA ALA A 166 0.05 5.10 11.30
C ALA A 166 0.51 6.14 10.26
N MET A 167 0.54 5.76 8.97
CA MET A 167 0.86 6.68 7.87
C MET A 167 -0.17 7.80 7.70
N LYS A 168 -1.46 7.55 7.99
CA LYS A 168 -2.51 8.59 7.98
C LYS A 168 -2.36 9.57 9.15
N LYS A 169 -2.03 9.09 10.35
CA LYS A 169 -1.85 9.93 11.55
C LYS A 169 -0.63 10.84 11.46
N LEU A 170 0.48 10.37 10.90
CA LEU A 170 1.67 11.20 10.66
C LEU A 170 1.36 12.43 9.79
N LYS A 171 0.44 12.31 8.83
CA LYS A 171 0.00 13.41 7.97
C LYS A 171 -0.76 14.49 8.76
N THR A 172 -1.67 14.10 9.66
CA THR A 172 -2.43 15.06 10.47
C THR A 172 -1.56 15.87 11.43
N THR A 173 -0.46 15.29 11.94
CA THR A 173 0.51 16.00 12.77
C THR A 173 1.50 16.86 11.98
N ALA A 174 1.81 16.50 10.73
CA ALA A 174 2.65 17.32 9.86
C ALA A 174 1.90 18.57 9.37
N ASP A 175 0.63 18.41 8.96
CA ASP A 175 -0.21 19.50 8.44
C ASP A 175 -0.63 20.51 9.53
N SER A 176 -0.68 20.09 10.80
CA SER A 176 -0.98 20.98 11.93
C SER A 176 0.23 21.80 12.40
N ASN A 177 1.45 21.29 12.22
CA ASN A 177 2.68 22.00 12.58
C ASN A 177 3.15 23.01 11.52
N THR A 178 2.65 22.94 10.29
CA THR A 178 2.90 23.94 9.23
C THR A 178 1.90 25.10 9.22
N SER A 179 0.80 25.01 9.97
CA SER A 179 -0.22 26.08 10.07
C SER A 179 0.04 27.07 11.22
N VAL A 180 1.08 26.84 12.03
CA VAL A 180 1.51 27.76 13.09
C VAL A 180 2.89 28.31 12.74
N LYS A 181 2.94 29.33 11.88
CA LYS A 181 4.05 30.29 11.78
C LYS A 181 3.64 31.52 10.99
#